data_AF-A0A9K3PNU2-F1
#
_entry.id   AF-A0A9K3PNU2-F1
#
_cell.length_a   1.000
_cell.length_b   1.000
_cell.length_c   1.000
_cell.angle_alpha   90.00
_cell.angle_beta   90.00
_cell.angle_gamma   90.00
#
_symmetry.space_group_name_H-M   'P 1'
#
loop_
_entity.id
_entity.type
_entity.pdbx_description
1 polymer ?
#
loop_
_entity_poly.entity_id
_entity_poly.type
_entity_poly.pdbx_seq_one_letter_code
_entity_poly.pdbx_strand_id
1 'polypeptide(L)'
;MLSAEITIPSMYRDRVTLFKHRSAEFYSGRIAYVVQVLVDTPLSLLEAFLLATISYFWVDMRSGPKHYFYFLGTLIALECVGQALGRFLCAVFRKQVTANAMSSIVILIFGTVGGFMPPYSQIHIFL
;
A
#
# COMPACT_ATOMS: atom_id res chain seq x y z
N MET A 1 -6.25 1.57 -2.19
CA MET A 1 -5.63 2.57 -3.09
C MET A 1 -5.80 3.98 -2.55
N LEU A 2 -6.99 4.39 -2.13
CA LEU A 2 -7.26 5.68 -1.48
C LEU A 2 -6.55 5.77 -0.11
N SER A 3 -6.57 4.68 0.67
CA SER A 3 -5.88 4.63 1.96
C SER A 3 -4.36 4.74 1.83
N ALA A 4 -3.78 4.23 0.74
CA ALA A 4 -2.34 4.31 0.49
C ALA A 4 -1.90 5.74 0.12
N GLU A 5 -2.69 6.46 -0.68
CA GLU A 5 -2.39 7.84 -1.08
C GLU A 5 -2.37 8.82 0.10
N ILE A 6 -3.27 8.63 1.08
CA ILE A 6 -3.30 9.47 2.28
C ILE A 6 -2.20 9.12 3.30
N THR A 7 -1.59 7.94 3.18
CA THR A 7 -0.60 7.46 4.16
C THR A 7 0.68 8.30 4.12
N ILE A 8 1.17 8.65 2.93
CA ILE A 8 2.38 9.48 2.79
C ILE A 8 2.19 10.87 3.46
N PRO A 9 1.17 11.67 3.12
CA PRO A 9 0.95 12.97 3.75
C PRO A 9 0.69 12.87 5.26
N SER A 10 -0.07 11.87 5.72
CA SER A 10 -0.33 11.69 7.16
C SER A 10 0.96 11.38 7.92
N MET A 11 1.83 10.54 7.37
CA MET A 11 3.13 10.22 7.96
C MET A 11 4.08 11.38 8.09
N TYR A 12 4.13 12.26 7.10
CA TYR A 12 4.93 13.48 7.22
C TYR A 12 4.37 14.44 8.26
N ARG A 13 3.04 14.50 8.41
CA ARG A 13 2.39 15.35 9.42
C ARG A 13 2.67 14.84 10.84
N ASP A 14 2.53 13.55 11.07
CA ASP A 14 2.69 12.96 12.41
C ASP A 14 4.15 12.91 12.86
N ARG A 15 5.11 12.96 11.92
CA ARG A 15 6.55 12.94 12.20
C ARG A 15 6.98 14.04 13.18
N VAL A 16 6.45 15.26 13.05
CA VAL A 16 6.81 16.38 13.92
C VAL A 16 6.34 16.12 15.35
N THR A 17 5.12 15.60 15.49
CA THR A 17 4.51 15.23 16.77
C THR A 17 5.28 14.07 17.41
N LEU A 18 5.68 13.08 16.63
CA LEU A 18 6.50 11.95 17.07
C LEU A 18 7.82 12.41 17.68
N PHE A 19 8.53 13.35 17.04
CA PHE A 19 9.80 13.86 17.55
C PHE A 19 9.62 14.61 18.87
N LYS A 20 8.54 15.39 19.01
CA LYS A 20 8.20 16.10 20.26
C LYS A 20 7.88 15.14 21.40
N HIS A 21 7.06 14.12 21.15
CA HIS A 21 6.73 13.13 22.18
C HIS A 21 7.93 12.26 22.55
N ARG A 22 8.81 11.96 21.58
CA ARG A 22 10.06 11.25 21.84
C ARG A 22 11.03 12.07 22.69
N SER A 23 11.14 13.38 22.48
CA SER A 23 11.97 14.24 23.32
C SER A 23 11.44 14.41 24.75
N ALA A 24 10.14 14.18 24.96
CA ALA A 24 9.51 14.21 26.28
C ALA A 24 9.33 12.81 26.90
N GLU A 25 9.97 11.79 26.32
CA GLU A 25 9.98 10.39 26.80
C GLU A 25 8.60 9.73 27.01
N PHE A 26 7.54 10.23 26.37
CA PHE A 26 6.19 9.69 26.56
C PHE A 26 6.01 8.27 26.00
N TYR A 27 6.59 7.97 24.82
CA TYR A 27 6.52 6.64 24.21
C TYR A 27 7.73 6.32 23.33
N SER A 28 8.06 5.04 23.23
CA SER A 28 9.07 4.54 22.29
C SER A 28 8.56 4.60 20.86
N GLY A 29 9.39 5.07 19.93
CA GLY A 29 9.01 5.23 18.51
C GLY A 29 8.55 3.93 17.83
N ARG A 30 8.93 2.77 18.37
CA ARG A 30 8.46 1.45 17.88
C ARG A 30 6.97 1.22 18.17
N ILE A 31 6.50 1.65 19.34
CA ILE A 31 5.12 1.44 19.78
C ILE A 31 4.20 2.35 18.95
N ALA A 32 4.61 3.59 18.70
CA ALA A 32 3.86 4.51 17.83
C ALA A 32 3.65 3.96 16.43
N TYR A 33 4.68 3.32 15.86
CA TYR A 33 4.57 2.67 14.55
C TYR A 33 3.57 1.51 14.56
N VAL A 34 3.61 0.64 15.58
CA VAL A 34 2.68 -0.49 15.68
C VAL A 34 1.24 -0.01 15.81
N VAL A 35 0.98 1.00 16.65
CA VAL A 35 -0.36 1.58 16.84
C VAL A 35 -0.89 2.11 15.51
N GLN A 36 -0.04 2.83 14.77
CA GLN A 36 -0.45 3.41 13.51
C GLN A 36 -0.76 2.35 12.44
N VAL A 37 0.04 1.28 12.34
CA VAL A 37 -0.27 0.14 11.47
C VAL A 37 -1.62 -0.48 11.83
N LEU A 38 -1.89 -0.62 13.12
CA LEU A 38 -3.11 -1.24 13.63
C LEU A 38 -4.35 -0.37 13.37
N VAL A 39 -4.22 0.95 13.38
CA VAL A 39 -5.29 1.91 13.05
C VAL A 39 -5.59 1.93 11.54
N ASP A 40 -4.56 1.83 10.69
CA ASP A 40 -4.73 1.87 9.24
C ASP A 40 -5.28 0.55 8.66
N THR A 41 -5.01 -0.58 9.33
CA THR A 41 -5.40 -1.94 8.88
C THR A 41 -6.91 -2.14 8.68
N PRO A 42 -7.81 -1.76 9.61
CA PRO A 42 -9.25 -1.95 9.40
C PRO A 42 -9.78 -1.15 8.22
N LEU A 43 -9.25 0.06 8.00
CA LEU A 43 -9.68 0.91 6.89
C LEU A 43 -9.26 0.32 5.54
N SER A 44 -8.02 -0.16 5.43
CA SER A 44 -7.54 -0.78 4.19
C SER A 44 -8.24 -2.10 3.87
N LEU A 45 -8.59 -2.90 4.89
CA LEU A 45 -9.38 -4.12 4.70
C LEU A 45 -10.79 -3.81 4.20
N LEU A 46 -11.45 -2.79 4.77
CA LEU A 46 -12.78 -2.37 4.33
C LEU A 46 -12.77 -1.88 2.88
N GLU A 47 -11.78 -1.07 2.52
CA GLU A 47 -11.61 -0.57 1.14
C GLU A 47 -11.38 -1.72 0.16
N ALA A 48 -10.46 -2.64 0.47
CA ALA A 48 -10.18 -3.81 -0.35
C ALA A 48 -11.42 -4.71 -0.52
N PHE A 49 -12.20 -4.89 0.55
CA PHE A 49 -13.43 -5.67 0.51
C PHE A 49 -14.49 -5.04 -0.39
N LEU A 50 -14.72 -3.73 -0.27
CA LEU A 50 -15.68 -3.01 -1.11
C LEU A 50 -15.27 -3.05 -2.58
N LEU A 51 -13.99 -2.79 -2.88
CA LEU A 51 -13.47 -2.88 -4.25
C LEU A 51 -13.59 -4.30 -4.81
N ALA A 52 -13.21 -5.31 -4.04
CA ALA A 52 -13.34 -6.71 -4.47
C ALA A 52 -14.79 -7.08 -4.79
N THR A 53 -15.72 -6.68 -3.92
CA THR A 53 -17.16 -6.96 -4.09
C THR A 53 -17.70 -6.27 -5.34
N ILE A 54 -17.50 -4.94 -5.45
CA ILE A 54 -18.06 -4.14 -6.53
C ILE A 54 -17.48 -4.57 -7.88
N SER A 55 -16.15 -4.68 -8.00
CA SER A 55 -15.51 -5.05 -9.27
C SER A 55 -15.85 -6.46 -9.72
N TYR A 56 -15.97 -7.41 -8.80
CA TYR A 56 -16.30 -8.80 -9.13
C TYR A 56 -17.72 -8.92 -9.71
N PHE A 57 -18.71 -8.26 -9.08
CA PHE A 57 -20.08 -8.28 -9.56
C PHE A 57 -20.28 -7.43 -10.82
N TRP A 58 -19.50 -6.36 -11.01
CA TRP A 58 -19.59 -5.53 -12.21
C TRP A 58 -19.07 -6.26 -13.45
N VAL A 59 -17.91 -6.92 -13.35
CA VAL A 59 -17.26 -7.58 -14.50
C VAL A 59 -17.89 -8.95 -14.82
N ASP A 60 -18.81 -9.44 -13.98
CA ASP A 60 -19.44 -10.76 -14.08
C ASP A 60 -18.37 -11.87 -14.21
N MET A 61 -17.45 -11.89 -13.24
CA MET A 61 -16.39 -12.90 -13.19
C MET A 61 -16.95 -14.30 -12.89
N ARG A 62 -16.22 -15.32 -13.35
CA ARG A 62 -16.53 -16.75 -13.20
C ARG A 62 -17.19 -17.09 -11.87
N SER A 63 -18.44 -17.54 -11.90
CA SER A 63 -19.20 -17.89 -10.71
C SER A 63 -18.54 -19.02 -9.90
N GLY A 64 -18.24 -18.73 -8.63
CA GLY A 64 -17.75 -19.72 -7.67
C GLY A 64 -17.19 -19.06 -6.40
N PRO A 65 -17.58 -19.52 -5.20
CA PRO A 65 -17.15 -18.89 -3.94
C PRO A 65 -15.63 -18.95 -3.75
N LYS A 66 -14.98 -20.02 -4.22
CA LYS A 66 -13.52 -20.16 -4.17
C LYS A 66 -12.81 -19.06 -4.96
N HIS A 67 -13.30 -18.75 -6.17
CA HIS A 67 -12.69 -17.73 -7.03
C HIS A 67 -12.82 -16.33 -6.44
N TYR A 68 -13.97 -16.04 -5.82
CA TYR A 68 -14.18 -14.80 -5.09
C TYR A 68 -13.19 -14.63 -3.93
N PHE A 69 -13.01 -15.66 -3.08
CA PHE A 69 -12.06 -15.58 -1.97
C PHE A 69 -10.60 -15.45 -2.42
N TYR A 70 -10.21 -16.11 -3.52
CA TYR A 70 -8.87 -15.91 -4.10
C TYR A 70 -8.69 -14.46 -4.58
N PHE A 71 -9.66 -13.92 -5.32
CA PHE A 71 -9.62 -12.54 -5.82
C PHE A 71 -9.55 -11.52 -4.68
N LEU A 72 -10.40 -11.68 -3.66
CA LEU A 72 -10.41 -10.86 -2.46
C LEU A 72 -9.08 -10.95 -1.70
N GLY A 73 -8.53 -12.16 -1.54
CA GLY A 73 -7.23 -12.36 -0.89
C GLY A 73 -6.08 -11.68 -1.65
N THR A 74 -6.07 -11.77 -2.99
CA THR A 74 -5.06 -11.10 -3.82
C THR A 74 -5.15 -9.58 -3.73
N LEU A 75 -6.36 -9.01 -3.68
CA LEU A 75 -6.55 -7.58 -3.53
C LEU A 75 -6.10 -7.08 -2.16
N ILE A 76 -6.45 -7.79 -1.08
CA ILE A 76 -5.99 -7.46 0.27
C ILE A 76 -4.46 -7.52 0.36
N ALA A 77 -3.85 -8.55 -0.21
CA ALA A 77 -2.39 -8.69 -0.24
C ALA A 77 -1.73 -7.52 -0.99
N LEU A 78 -2.29 -7.11 -2.13
CA LEU A 78 -1.80 -5.98 -2.93
C LEU A 78 -1.88 -4.66 -2.14
N GLU A 79 -2.99 -4.40 -1.46
CA GLU A 79 -3.14 -3.22 -0.60
C GLU A 79 -2.13 -3.21 0.55
N CYS A 80 -1.93 -4.34 1.22
CA CYS A 80 -0.97 -4.48 2.30
C CYS A 80 0.46 -4.20 1.83
N VAL A 81 0.84 -4.73 0.65
CA VAL A 81 2.14 -4.48 0.02
C VAL A 81 2.28 -3.00 -0.34
N GLY A 82 1.25 -2.37 -0.91
CA GLY A 82 1.26 -0.95 -1.24
C GLY A 82 1.49 -0.05 -0.03
N GLN A 83 0.79 -0.33 1.08
CA GLN A 83 0.98 0.40 2.34
C GLN A 83 2.37 0.19 2.94
N ALA A 84 2.89 -1.04 2.91
CA ALA A 84 4.24 -1.34 3.40
C ALA A 84 5.33 -0.61 2.58
N LEU A 85 5.19 -0.60 1.24
CA LEU A 85 6.08 0.13 0.34
C LEU A 85 6.02 1.64 0.60
N GLY A 86 4.83 2.21 0.75
CA GLY A 86 4.65 3.64 1.07
C GLY A 86 5.34 4.02 2.39
N ARG A 87 5.19 3.21 3.44
CA ARG A 87 5.86 3.42 4.73
C ARG A 87 7.39 3.30 4.62
N PHE A 88 7.88 2.33 3.85
CA PHE A 88 9.31 2.17 3.58
C PHE A 88 9.91 3.41 2.89
N LEU A 89 9.23 3.91 1.85
CA LEU A 89 9.67 5.13 1.15
C LEU A 89 9.63 6.37 2.06
N CYS A 90 8.61 6.50 2.91
CA CYS A 90 8.55 7.59 3.90
C CYS A 90 9.70 7.54 4.93
N ALA A 91 10.18 6.35 5.28
CA ALA A 91 11.32 6.19 6.17
C ALA A 91 12.64 6.59 5.50
N VAL A 92 12.81 6.25 4.21
CA VAL A 92 14.02 6.55 3.43
C VAL A 92 14.12 8.03 3.08
N PHE A 93 13.03 8.65 2.64
CA PHE A 93 13.04 10.03 2.14
C PHE A 93 12.66 11.06 3.21
N ARG A 94 13.33 12.22 3.21
CA ARG A 94 13.04 13.34 4.13
C ARG A 94 11.99 14.33 3.62
N LYS A 95 11.75 14.37 2.30
CA LYS A 95 10.77 15.29 1.69
C LYS A 95 9.57 14.50 1.15
N GLN A 96 8.38 14.99 1.44
CA GLN A 96 7.12 14.38 0.99
C GLN A 96 7.01 14.30 -0.54
N VAL A 97 7.39 15.38 -1.24
CA VAL A 97 7.33 15.45 -2.70
C VAL A 97 8.21 14.39 -3.35
N THR A 98 9.43 14.18 -2.84
CA THR A 98 10.34 13.16 -3.36
C THR A 98 9.87 11.75 -3.06
N ALA A 99 9.26 11.52 -1.89
CA ALA A 99 8.72 10.21 -1.53
C ALA A 99 7.55 9.81 -2.46
N ASN A 100 6.66 10.75 -2.75
CA ASN A 100 5.52 10.51 -3.64
C ASN A 100 5.99 10.21 -5.09
N ALA A 101 6.89 11.03 -5.62
CA ALA A 101 7.44 10.82 -6.96
C ALA A 101 8.15 9.45 -7.10
N MET A 102 8.93 9.06 -6.09
CA MET A 102 9.58 7.74 -6.07
C MET A 102 8.58 6.60 -5.97
N SER A 103 7.50 6.76 -5.20
CA SER A 103 6.41 5.77 -5.14
C SER A 103 5.79 5.54 -6.53
N SER A 104 5.50 6.62 -7.27
CA SER A 104 4.94 6.51 -8.62
C SER A 104 5.89 5.80 -9.59
N ILE A 105 7.20 6.09 -9.51
CA ILE A 105 8.22 5.42 -10.34
C ILE A 105 8.29 3.91 -10.01
N VAL A 106 8.29 3.56 -8.73
CA VAL A 106 8.34 2.16 -8.29
C VAL A 106 7.11 1.39 -8.77
N ILE A 107 5.92 1.96 -8.62
CA ILE A 107 4.67 1.36 -9.10
C ILE A 107 4.70 1.17 -10.62
N LEU A 108 5.24 2.14 -11.37
CA LEU A 108 5.37 2.04 -12.82
C LEU A 108 6.27 0.88 -13.25
N ILE A 109 7.40 0.68 -12.57
CA ILE A 109 8.32 -0.43 -12.84
C ILE A 109 7.63 -1.77 -12.56
N PHE A 110 7.02 -1.92 -11.38
CA PHE A 110 6.28 -3.15 -11.05
C PHE A 110 5.11 -3.42 -11.99
N GLY A 111 4.40 -2.37 -12.42
CA GLY A 111 3.31 -2.48 -13.39
C GLY A 111 3.79 -2.93 -14.77
N THR A 112 4.98 -2.50 -15.19
CA THR A 112 5.57 -2.87 -16.49
C THR A 112 6.08 -4.32 -16.48
N VAL A 113 6.69 -4.76 -15.37
CA VAL A 113 7.20 -6.14 -15.22
C VAL A 113 6.09 -7.15 -14.88
N GLY A 114 4.91 -6.69 -14.44
CA GLY A 114 3.76 -7.53 -14.09
C GLY A 114 3.14 -8.32 -15.25
N GLY A 115 3.71 -8.25 -16.46
CA GLY A 115 3.39 -9.09 -17.62
C GLY A 115 2.03 -8.86 -18.26
N PHE A 116 1.35 -7.78 -17.87
CA PHE A 116 0.13 -7.31 -18.54
C PHE A 116 0.45 -6.43 -19.76
N MET A 117 1.47 -5.57 -19.66
CA MET A 117 1.89 -4.70 -20.78
C MET A 117 2.79 -5.46 -21.77
N PRO A 118 3.96 -6.00 -21.38
CA PRO A 118 4.72 -6.94 -22.21
C PRO A 118 4.31 -8.39 -21.91
N PRO A 119 4.09 -9.24 -22.93
CA PRO A 119 3.93 -10.68 -22.69
C PRO A 119 5.23 -11.28 -22.15
N TYR A 120 5.13 -12.13 -21.12
CA TYR A 120 6.27 -12.72 -20.40
C TYR A 120 7.33 -13.40 -21.30
N SER A 121 6.96 -13.85 -22.50
CA SER A 121 7.88 -14.51 -23.43
C SER A 121 8.87 -13.56 -24.12
N GLN A 122 8.65 -12.24 -24.05
CA GLN A 122 9.47 -11.22 -24.73
C GLN A 122 10.34 -10.43 -23.76
N ILE A 123 10.28 -10.72 -22.46
CA ILE A 123 11.07 -10.04 -21.44
C ILE A 123 12.46 -10.67 -21.41
N HIS A 124 13.50 -9.87 -21.63
CA HIS A 124 14.89 -10.33 -21.49
C HIS A 124 15.18 -10.71 -20.02
N ILE A 125 15.94 -11.78 -19.80
CA ILE A 125 16.26 -12.38 -18.49
C ILE A 125 16.88 -11.43 -17.44
N PHE A 126 17.36 -10.26 -17.86
CA PHE A 126 18.03 -9.27 -17.00
C PHE A 126 17.08 -8.19 -16.44
N LEU A 127 15.79 -8.24 -16.78
CA LEU A 127 14.74 -7.35 -16.29
C LEU A 127 13.68 -8.16 -15.52
#